data_AF-A0A022RFX0-F1
#
_entry.id   AF-A0A022RFX0-F1
#
_cell.length_a   1.000
_cell.length_b   1.000
_cell.length_c   1.000
_cell.angle_alpha   90.00
_cell.angle_beta   90.00
_cell.angle_gamma   90.00
#
_symmetry.space_group_name_H-M   'P 1'
#
loop_
_entity.id
_entity.type
_entity.pdbx_description
1 polymer ?
#
loop_
_entity_poly.entity_id
_entity_poly.type
_entity_poly.pdbx_seq_one_letter_code
_entity_poly.pdbx_strand_id
1 'polypeptide(L)'
;MKSIIKIEPTESNTAEENELSITEKAVQHACEIAACLDASRDFPNVKEWPIYEIAIVLIDSGNENCMLLEATINQEMLRVKRKLNASSSSDSEYLQVAYDSVKETTGIESSELEILKKHLTYSLTEKKAAACFYIMRCVGSYVINEPVPIKVVVERLEGPVVKKAAFGLWKTTPVAKVHHMLPYISFISSWFSGGSRNLVNRENDNKQPSIINVDVI
;
A
#
# COMPACT_ATOMS: atom_id res chain seq x y z
N MET A 1 6.91 35.41 65.56
CA MET A 1 6.24 34.77 64.42
C MET A 1 7.30 34.26 63.44
N LYS A 2 7.51 32.94 63.39
CA LYS A 2 8.22 32.25 62.31
C LYS A 2 7.45 30.95 62.06
N SER A 3 6.82 30.88 60.90
CA SER A 3 6.03 29.76 60.43
C SER A 3 6.97 28.66 59.95
N ILE A 4 6.78 27.42 60.40
CA ILE A 4 7.40 26.23 59.82
C ILE A 4 6.28 25.51 59.07
N ILE A 5 6.28 25.63 57.75
CA ILE A 5 5.45 24.79 56.89
C ILE A 5 6.22 23.48 56.71
N LYS A 6 5.64 22.39 57.22
CA LYS A 6 6.11 21.04 56.98
C LYS A 6 5.65 20.64 55.57
N ILE A 7 6.58 20.53 54.64
CA ILE A 7 6.30 20.03 53.29
C ILE A 7 6.38 18.50 53.39
N GLU A 8 5.24 17.83 53.26
CA GLU A 8 5.22 16.39 52.97
C GLU A 8 5.52 16.18 51.47
N PRO A 9 6.29 15.15 51.09
CA PRO A 9 6.50 14.84 49.69
C PRO A 9 5.20 14.25 49.13
N THR A 10 4.51 15.03 48.32
CA THR A 10 3.49 14.51 47.41
C THR A 10 4.21 13.61 46.41
N GLU A 11 4.10 12.30 46.59
CA GLU A 11 4.35 11.33 45.53
C GLU A 11 3.30 11.55 44.44
N SER A 12 3.58 12.47 43.52
CA SER A 12 2.93 12.45 42.21
C SER A 12 3.59 11.30 41.45
N ASN A 13 2.99 10.12 41.50
CA ASN A 13 3.17 9.11 40.48
C ASN A 13 2.54 9.63 39.17
N THR A 14 3.16 10.63 38.55
CA THR A 14 3.08 10.80 37.12
C THR A 14 4.01 9.75 36.55
N ALA A 15 3.45 8.60 36.18
CA ALA A 15 4.12 7.69 35.29
C ALA A 15 4.52 8.53 34.07
N GLU A 16 5.81 8.79 33.93
CA GLU A 16 6.38 9.31 32.71
C GLU A 16 5.97 8.32 31.62
N GLU A 17 5.00 8.70 30.79
CA GLU A 17 4.76 8.00 29.53
C GLU A 17 6.08 8.09 28.78
N ASN A 18 6.87 7.01 28.84
CA ASN A 18 8.12 6.88 28.10
C ASN A 18 7.80 7.22 26.65
N GLU A 19 8.20 8.41 26.20
CA GLU A 19 8.00 8.82 24.83
C GLU A 19 8.78 7.86 23.95
N LEU A 20 8.07 6.93 23.31
CA LEU A 20 8.64 5.99 22.37
C LEU A 20 9.49 6.74 21.35
N SER A 21 10.68 6.22 21.06
CA SER A 21 11.52 6.72 19.99
C SER A 21 10.80 6.63 18.64
N ILE A 22 11.28 7.36 17.64
CA ILE A 22 10.74 7.33 16.28
C ILE A 22 10.66 5.89 15.75
N THR A 23 11.68 5.07 16.05
CA THR A 23 11.73 3.68 15.61
C THR A 23 10.68 2.83 16.34
N GLU A 24 10.55 2.98 17.66
CA GLU A 24 9.54 2.25 18.43
C GLU A 24 8.12 2.63 18.00
N LYS A 25 7.86 3.91 17.72
CA LYS A 25 6.58 4.36 17.16
C LYS A 25 6.29 3.73 15.80
N ALA A 26 7.28 3.66 14.92
CA ALA A 26 7.12 3.01 13.62
C ALA A 26 6.85 1.49 13.76
N VAL A 27 7.55 0.82 14.68
CA VAL A 27 7.33 -0.60 14.97
C VAL A 27 5.94 -0.84 15.56
N GLN A 28 5.55 -0.05 16.55
CA GLN A 28 4.22 -0.12 17.16
C GLN A 28 3.12 0.08 16.10
N HIS A 29 3.25 1.10 15.26
CA HIS A 29 2.30 1.39 14.20
C HIS A 29 2.17 0.24 13.19
N ALA A 30 3.29 -0.35 12.76
CA ALA A 30 3.27 -1.53 11.90
C ALA A 30 2.58 -2.73 12.57
N CYS A 31 2.80 -2.95 13.87
CA CYS A 31 2.12 -3.99 14.63
C CYS A 31 0.62 -3.74 14.75
N GLU A 32 0.18 -2.49 14.94
CA GLU A 32 -1.25 -2.14 14.98
C GLU A 32 -1.95 -2.42 13.65
N ILE A 33 -1.31 -2.06 12.53
CA ILE A 33 -1.82 -2.38 11.19
C ILE A 33 -1.92 -3.90 11.04
N ALA A 34 -0.84 -4.63 11.32
CA ALA A 34 -0.80 -6.09 11.18
C ALA A 34 -1.85 -6.79 12.05
N ALA A 35 -2.10 -6.32 13.27
CA ALA A 35 -3.12 -6.86 14.16
C ALA A 35 -4.56 -6.67 13.64
N CYS A 36 -4.79 -5.70 12.75
CA CYS A 36 -6.08 -5.50 12.10
C CYS A 36 -6.29 -6.42 10.88
N LEU A 37 -5.24 -7.07 10.36
CA LEU A 37 -5.32 -7.92 9.19
C LEU A 37 -5.75 -9.34 9.57
N ASP A 38 -6.60 -9.94 8.74
CA ASP A 38 -6.99 -11.35 8.89
C ASP A 38 -5.88 -12.27 8.36
N ALA A 39 -4.94 -12.64 9.25
CA ALA A 39 -3.82 -13.52 8.92
C ALA A 39 -4.25 -14.95 8.55
N SER A 40 -5.54 -15.32 8.68
CA SER A 40 -6.04 -16.61 8.18
C SER A 40 -6.25 -16.64 6.67
N ARG A 41 -6.11 -15.50 5.99
CA ARG A 41 -6.30 -15.33 4.55
C ARG A 41 -5.07 -14.68 3.91
N ASP A 42 -4.77 -15.11 2.69
CA ASP A 42 -3.72 -14.46 1.88
C ASP A 42 -4.06 -13.00 1.54
N PHE A 43 -5.35 -12.68 1.44
CA PHE A 43 -5.86 -11.32 1.18
C PHE A 43 -6.97 -10.98 2.19
N PRO A 44 -6.76 -9.98 3.07
CA PRO A 44 -7.78 -9.50 3.98
C PRO A 44 -9.02 -9.00 3.24
N ASN A 45 -10.22 -9.26 3.78
CA ASN A 45 -11.44 -8.68 3.22
C ASN A 45 -11.59 -7.23 3.66
N VAL A 46 -11.30 -6.30 2.75
CA VAL A 46 -11.27 -4.85 3.02
C VAL A 46 -12.45 -4.09 2.41
N LYS A 47 -13.47 -4.78 1.88
CA LYS A 47 -14.60 -4.15 1.15
C LYS A 47 -15.34 -3.07 1.95
N GLU A 48 -15.38 -3.22 3.27
CA GLU A 48 -16.08 -2.29 4.18
C GLU A 48 -15.14 -1.27 4.83
N TRP A 49 -13.84 -1.31 4.52
CA TRP A 49 -12.86 -0.41 5.12
C TRP A 49 -12.84 0.93 4.37
N PRO A 50 -12.66 2.06 5.09
CA PRO A 50 -12.49 3.35 4.44
C PRO A 50 -11.22 3.35 3.56
N ILE A 51 -11.33 3.86 2.34
CA ILE A 51 -10.17 4.03 1.46
C ILE A 51 -9.37 5.25 1.92
N TYR A 52 -8.11 5.03 2.28
CA TYR A 52 -7.19 6.05 2.80
C TYR A 52 -6.01 6.31 1.86
N GLU A 53 -5.78 5.39 0.92
CA GLU A 53 -4.58 5.39 0.10
C GLU A 53 -4.92 4.99 -1.34
N ILE A 54 -4.19 5.57 -2.29
CA ILE A 54 -4.19 5.17 -3.69
C ILE A 54 -2.77 4.77 -4.05
N ALA A 55 -2.63 3.58 -4.62
CA ALA A 55 -1.37 3.10 -5.17
C ALA A 55 -1.55 2.82 -6.66
N ILE A 56 -0.61 3.28 -7.48
CA ILE A 56 -0.69 3.18 -8.95
C ILE A 56 0.61 2.57 -9.45
N VAL A 57 0.53 1.39 -10.06
CA VAL A 57 1.61 0.91 -10.93
C VAL A 57 1.38 1.49 -12.31
N LEU A 58 2.20 2.45 -12.69
CA LEU A 58 2.23 3.03 -14.01
C LEU A 58 3.20 2.22 -14.88
N ILE A 59 2.70 1.73 -16.02
CA ILE A 59 3.43 0.90 -16.99
C ILE A 59 3.68 1.74 -18.23
N ASP A 60 4.89 1.66 -18.79
CA ASP A 60 5.23 2.31 -20.05
C ASP A 60 4.46 1.69 -21.25
N SER A 61 4.46 2.39 -22.38
CA SER A 61 3.77 1.88 -23.59
C SER A 61 4.38 0.58 -24.12
N GLY A 62 5.65 0.31 -23.83
CA GLY A 62 6.34 -0.94 -24.14
C GLY A 62 5.92 -2.15 -23.29
N ASN A 63 5.30 -1.91 -22.13
CA ASN A 63 5.07 -2.90 -21.07
C ASN A 63 6.37 -3.55 -20.56
N GLU A 64 7.47 -2.79 -20.58
CA GLU A 64 8.79 -3.24 -20.17
C GLU A 64 9.18 -2.68 -18.81
N ASN A 65 8.77 -1.44 -18.53
CA ASN A 65 9.10 -0.72 -17.32
C ASN A 65 7.87 -0.24 -16.56
N CYS A 66 8.04 -0.10 -15.26
CA CYS A 66 7.01 0.46 -14.40
C CYS A 66 7.58 1.38 -13.32
N MET A 67 6.69 2.17 -12.72
CA MET A 67 6.92 2.97 -11.52
C MET A 67 5.71 2.85 -10.61
N LEU A 68 5.93 2.85 -9.28
CA LEU A 68 4.84 2.98 -8.32
C LEU A 68 4.68 4.44 -7.91
N LEU A 69 3.43 4.89 -7.89
CA LEU A 69 3.02 6.16 -7.32
C LEU A 69 2.06 5.88 -6.16
N GLU A 70 2.24 6.58 -5.05
CA GLU A 70 1.38 6.47 -3.87
C GLU A 70 0.82 7.85 -3.53
N ALA A 71 -0.47 7.89 -3.19
CA ALA A 71 -1.17 9.11 -2.81
C ALA A 71 -2.07 8.85 -1.60
N THR A 72 -1.92 9.66 -0.56
CA THR A 72 -2.79 9.62 0.62
C THR A 72 -4.07 10.40 0.35
N ILE A 73 -5.21 9.79 0.66
CA ILE A 73 -6.51 10.43 0.53
C ILE A 73 -6.88 11.07 1.86
N ASN A 74 -7.02 12.39 1.86
CA ASN A 74 -7.68 13.09 2.96
C ASN A 74 -9.16 13.36 2.63
N GLN A 75 -10.02 13.28 3.65
CA GLN A 75 -11.47 13.49 3.50
C GLN A 75 -11.82 14.87 2.92
N GLU A 76 -11.02 15.89 3.24
CA GLU A 76 -11.20 17.25 2.75
C GLU A 76 -10.93 17.36 1.23
N MET A 77 -9.94 16.66 0.70
CA MET A 77 -9.61 16.58 -0.73
C MET A 77 -10.77 15.95 -1.50
N LEU A 78 -11.37 14.88 -0.97
CA LEU A 78 -12.56 14.29 -1.57
C LEU A 78 -13.75 15.25 -1.54
N ARG A 79 -13.97 15.98 -0.43
CA ARG A 79 -15.05 16.98 -0.32
C ARG A 79 -14.91 18.12 -1.34
N VAL A 80 -13.69 18.64 -1.52
CA VAL A 80 -13.41 19.67 -2.52
C VAL A 80 -13.70 19.15 -3.93
N LYS A 81 -13.24 17.93 -4.26
CA LYS A 81 -13.50 17.29 -5.55
C LYS A 81 -14.98 17.04 -5.82
N ARG A 82 -15.75 16.59 -4.81
CA ARG A 82 -17.22 16.45 -4.90
C ARG A 82 -17.93 17.75 -5.22
N LYS A 83 -17.47 18.86 -4.63
CA LYS A 83 -18.06 20.18 -4.87
C LYS A 83 -17.83 20.66 -6.31
N LEU A 84 -16.72 20.25 -6.94
CA LEU A 84 -16.43 20.53 -8.35
C LEU A 84 -17.17 19.57 -9.30
N ASN A 85 -17.34 18.31 -8.90
CA ASN A 85 -17.93 17.24 -9.71
C ASN A 85 -19.31 16.86 -9.19
N ALA A 86 -20.34 17.64 -9.53
CA ALA A 86 -21.69 17.56 -8.95
C ALA A 86 -22.52 16.29 -9.28
N SER A 87 -21.94 15.20 -9.83
CA SER A 87 -22.73 14.04 -10.30
C SER A 87 -22.04 12.66 -10.30
N SER A 88 -20.82 12.50 -9.79
CA SER A 88 -20.09 11.23 -10.00
C SER A 88 -20.10 10.28 -8.80
N SER A 89 -20.29 8.99 -9.08
CA SER A 89 -20.08 7.85 -8.16
C SER A 89 -18.75 7.93 -7.40
N SER A 90 -18.66 7.36 -6.20
CA SER A 90 -17.42 7.34 -5.38
C SER A 90 -16.22 6.74 -6.12
N ASP A 91 -16.46 5.82 -7.05
CA ASP A 91 -15.42 5.20 -7.89
C ASP A 91 -14.74 6.19 -8.85
N SER A 92 -15.46 7.24 -9.26
CA SER A 92 -14.94 8.33 -10.08
C SER A 92 -14.00 9.26 -9.29
N GLU A 93 -14.24 9.42 -7.98
CA GLU A 93 -13.45 10.33 -7.13
C GLU A 93 -12.03 9.82 -6.92
N TYR A 94 -11.88 8.54 -6.55
CA TYR A 94 -10.57 7.91 -6.36
C TYR A 94 -9.79 7.84 -7.67
N LEU A 95 -10.48 7.55 -8.77
CA LEU A 95 -9.85 7.55 -10.08
C LEU A 95 -9.31 8.94 -10.45
N GLN A 96 -10.05 10.01 -10.15
CA GLN A 96 -9.56 11.36 -10.40
C GLN A 96 -8.34 11.70 -9.56
N VAL A 97 -8.30 11.28 -8.29
CA VAL A 97 -7.09 11.43 -7.46
C VAL A 97 -5.91 10.69 -8.10
N ALA A 98 -6.14 9.46 -8.58
CA ALA A 98 -5.10 8.69 -9.26
C ALA A 98 -4.55 9.41 -10.51
N TYR A 99 -5.43 9.95 -11.35
CA TYR A 99 -5.03 10.72 -12.52
C TYR A 99 -4.25 11.98 -12.15
N ASP A 100 -4.69 12.71 -11.15
CA ASP A 100 -4.00 13.93 -10.71
C ASP A 100 -2.60 13.57 -10.17
N SER A 101 -2.46 12.49 -9.39
CA SER A 101 -1.15 12.03 -8.90
C SER A 101 -0.19 11.63 -10.04
N VAL A 102 -0.70 10.98 -11.09
CA VAL A 102 0.10 10.68 -12.29
C VAL A 102 0.51 11.98 -12.98
N LYS A 103 -0.43 12.90 -13.21
CA LYS A 103 -0.16 14.18 -13.88
C LYS A 103 0.85 15.03 -13.11
N GLU A 104 0.72 15.14 -11.80
CA GLU A 104 1.62 15.91 -10.93
C GLU A 104 3.04 15.34 -10.94
N THR A 105 3.18 14.01 -10.94
CA THR A 105 4.50 13.35 -10.86
C THR A 105 5.18 13.21 -12.22
N THR A 106 4.40 12.98 -13.28
CA THR A 106 4.93 12.58 -14.59
C THR A 106 4.64 13.57 -15.71
N GLY A 107 3.66 14.46 -15.52
CA GLY A 107 3.13 15.35 -16.56
C GLY A 107 2.15 14.69 -17.53
N ILE A 108 1.84 13.39 -17.37
CA ILE A 108 0.97 12.65 -18.29
C ILE A 108 -0.49 12.98 -18.03
N GLU A 109 -1.25 13.29 -19.08
CA GLU A 109 -2.67 13.59 -18.98
C GLU A 109 -3.51 12.30 -18.87
N SER A 110 -4.68 12.40 -18.24
CA SER A 110 -5.58 11.23 -18.06
C SER A 110 -6.05 10.61 -19.39
N SER A 111 -6.10 11.39 -20.47
CA SER A 111 -6.42 10.90 -21.82
C SER A 111 -5.34 10.01 -22.43
N GLU A 112 -4.13 10.06 -21.90
CA GLU A 112 -2.97 9.26 -22.34
C GLU A 112 -2.79 7.99 -21.50
N LEU A 113 -3.71 7.75 -20.57
CA LEU A 113 -3.67 6.62 -19.65
C LEU A 113 -4.79 5.64 -19.93
N GLU A 114 -4.46 4.37 -19.89
CA GLU A 114 -5.41 3.26 -19.93
C GLU A 114 -5.42 2.55 -18.58
N ILE A 115 -6.60 2.41 -17.98
CA ILE A 115 -6.77 1.62 -16.76
C ILE A 115 -6.82 0.16 -17.15
N LEU A 116 -5.79 -0.59 -16.77
CA LEU A 116 -5.72 -2.03 -17.02
C LEU A 116 -6.44 -2.82 -15.92
N LYS A 117 -6.27 -2.39 -14.66
CA LYS A 117 -6.89 -3.03 -13.50
C LYS A 117 -7.15 -2.05 -12.37
N LYS A 118 -8.14 -2.41 -11.54
CA LYS A 118 -8.45 -1.81 -10.24
C LYS A 118 -8.60 -2.93 -9.21
N HIS A 119 -7.95 -2.79 -8.07
CA HIS A 119 -8.06 -3.70 -6.93
C HIS A 119 -8.23 -2.93 -5.63
N LEU A 120 -8.89 -3.54 -4.66
CA LEU A 120 -8.97 -3.02 -3.30
C LEU A 120 -8.16 -3.94 -2.39
N THR A 121 -7.24 -3.39 -1.61
CA THR A 121 -6.41 -4.11 -0.65
C THR A 121 -6.27 -3.31 0.65
N TYR A 122 -5.52 -3.81 1.63
CA TYR A 122 -5.27 -3.10 2.88
C TYR A 122 -4.26 -1.95 2.66
N SER A 123 -4.40 -0.87 3.43
CA SER A 123 -3.42 0.21 3.47
C SER A 123 -2.18 -0.22 4.27
N LEU A 124 -1.01 0.20 3.81
CA LEU A 124 0.25 0.03 4.53
C LEU A 124 0.51 1.15 5.54
N THR A 125 -0.31 2.19 5.53
CA THR A 125 -0.08 3.44 6.25
C THR A 125 -1.15 3.76 7.27
N GLU A 126 -2.31 3.11 7.22
CA GLU A 126 -3.41 3.37 8.14
C GLU A 126 -4.11 2.06 8.57
N LYS A 127 -4.42 1.94 9.86
CA LYS A 127 -5.04 0.74 10.43
C LYS A 127 -6.51 0.65 10.03
N LYS A 128 -6.98 -0.58 9.76
CA LYS A 128 -8.37 -0.84 9.34
C LYS A 128 -8.81 0.05 8.17
N ALA A 129 -7.88 0.37 7.27
CA ALA A 129 -8.11 1.18 6.09
C ALA A 129 -7.70 0.43 4.83
N ALA A 130 -8.37 0.75 3.73
CA ALA A 130 -8.10 0.16 2.43
C ALA A 130 -7.22 1.08 1.57
N ALA A 131 -6.46 0.46 0.67
CA ALA A 131 -5.81 1.10 -0.46
C ALA A 131 -6.53 0.73 -1.76
N CYS A 132 -6.84 1.73 -2.58
CA CYS A 132 -7.31 1.53 -3.95
C CYS A 132 -6.10 1.43 -4.88
N PHE A 133 -5.87 0.24 -5.41
CA PHE A 133 -4.74 -0.06 -6.28
C PHE A 133 -5.14 -0.01 -7.76
N TYR A 134 -4.42 0.76 -8.56
CA TYR A 134 -4.59 0.83 -10.01
C TYR A 134 -3.37 0.29 -10.74
N ILE A 135 -3.59 -0.42 -11.84
CA ILE A 135 -2.57 -0.63 -12.87
C ILE A 135 -2.98 0.24 -14.05
N MET A 136 -2.13 1.20 -14.39
CA MET A 136 -2.33 2.12 -15.50
C MET A 136 -1.23 1.94 -16.53
N ARG A 137 -1.56 2.06 -17.80
CA ARG A 137 -0.61 2.02 -18.90
C ARG A 137 -0.60 3.34 -19.66
N CYS A 138 0.59 3.83 -19.96
CA CYS A 138 0.76 4.94 -20.89
C CYS A 138 0.49 4.48 -22.33
N VAL A 139 -0.36 5.20 -23.05
CA VAL A 139 -0.65 4.94 -24.47
C VAL A 139 0.34 5.68 -25.38
N GLY A 140 0.91 6.79 -24.91
CA GLY A 140 1.90 7.59 -25.63
C GLY A 140 3.34 7.04 -25.56
N SER A 141 4.27 7.70 -26.27
CA SER A 141 5.71 7.37 -26.29
C SER A 141 6.47 7.80 -25.02
N TYR A 142 5.76 7.97 -23.91
CA TYR A 142 6.35 8.40 -22.65
C TYR A 142 7.29 7.32 -22.09
N VAL A 143 8.51 7.74 -21.76
CA VAL A 143 9.48 6.93 -21.05
C VAL A 143 9.44 7.33 -19.58
N ILE A 144 9.18 6.37 -18.71
CA ILE A 144 9.18 6.56 -17.26
C ILE A 144 10.56 7.06 -16.82
N ASN A 145 10.58 8.16 -16.06
CA ASN A 145 11.78 8.62 -15.37
C ASN A 145 12.10 7.63 -14.24
N GLU A 146 13.36 7.19 -14.14
CA GLU A 146 13.79 6.13 -13.21
C GLU A 146 13.01 4.80 -13.36
N PRO A 147 13.00 4.21 -14.57
CA PRO A 147 12.20 3.03 -14.85
C PRO A 147 12.70 1.83 -14.06
N VAL A 148 11.79 1.11 -13.40
CA VAL A 148 12.07 -0.21 -12.85
C VAL A 148 11.59 -1.25 -13.86
N PRO A 149 12.47 -2.12 -14.40
CA PRO A 149 12.03 -3.17 -15.30
C PRO A 149 11.03 -4.08 -14.60
N ILE A 150 9.89 -4.31 -15.23
CA ILE A 150 8.80 -5.13 -14.69
C ILE A 150 9.30 -6.51 -14.27
N LYS A 151 10.15 -7.11 -15.10
CA LYS A 151 10.75 -8.41 -14.83
C LYS A 151 11.51 -8.41 -13.50
N VAL A 152 12.24 -7.33 -13.22
CA VAL A 152 12.97 -7.15 -11.97
C VAL A 152 12.01 -7.00 -10.80
N VAL A 153 10.87 -6.32 -10.97
CA VAL A 153 9.84 -6.24 -9.92
C VAL A 153 9.28 -7.63 -9.61
N VAL A 154 8.85 -8.38 -10.62
CA VAL A 154 8.30 -9.73 -10.43
C VAL A 154 9.31 -10.66 -9.75
N GLU A 155 10.56 -10.72 -10.26
CA GLU A 155 11.62 -11.55 -9.67
C GLU A 155 12.01 -11.11 -8.25
N ARG A 156 12.01 -9.80 -7.96
CA ARG A 156 12.37 -9.28 -6.63
C ARG A 156 11.25 -9.37 -5.62
N LEU A 157 10.01 -9.51 -6.06
CA LEU A 157 8.90 -9.73 -5.14
C LEU A 157 8.82 -11.20 -4.70
N GLU A 158 9.55 -12.10 -5.36
CA GLU A 158 9.66 -13.50 -4.96
C GLU A 158 10.71 -13.73 -3.85
N GLY A 159 10.39 -14.64 -2.93
CA GLY A 159 11.28 -15.07 -1.86
C GLY A 159 11.17 -14.26 -0.56
N PRO A 160 11.99 -14.56 0.44
CA PRO A 160 11.84 -13.98 1.77
C PRO A 160 12.37 -12.55 1.85
N VAL A 161 11.73 -11.70 2.66
CA VAL A 161 12.17 -10.30 2.92
C VAL A 161 13.53 -10.25 3.62
N VAL A 162 13.82 -11.24 4.46
CA VAL A 162 15.08 -11.40 5.18
C VAL A 162 15.59 -12.83 5.06
N LYS A 163 16.92 -13.00 5.03
CA LYS A 163 17.55 -14.32 5.03
C LYS A 163 18.69 -14.38 6.03
N LYS A 164 18.92 -15.57 6.57
CA LYS A 164 20.08 -15.84 7.43
C LYS A 164 21.36 -15.81 6.60
N ALA A 165 22.35 -15.07 7.07
CA ALA A 165 23.69 -14.99 6.55
C ALA A 165 24.62 -15.96 7.32
N ALA A 166 25.88 -16.03 6.90
CA ALA A 166 26.90 -16.72 7.68
C ALA A 166 26.95 -16.16 9.12
N PHE A 167 27.29 -17.03 10.08
CA PHE A 167 27.39 -16.69 11.51
C PHE A 167 26.07 -16.29 12.18
N GLY A 168 24.92 -16.65 11.60
CA GLY A 168 23.62 -16.46 12.24
C GLY A 168 23.05 -15.04 12.17
N LEU A 169 23.72 -14.14 11.46
CA LEU A 169 23.25 -12.79 11.21
C LEU A 169 22.05 -12.80 10.24
N TRP A 170 21.13 -11.86 10.37
CA TRP A 170 20.05 -11.66 9.40
C TRP A 170 20.44 -10.55 8.43
N LYS A 171 20.14 -10.74 7.14
CA LYS A 171 20.31 -9.71 6.10
C LYS A 171 19.03 -9.52 5.32
N THR A 172 18.77 -8.28 4.91
CA THR A 172 17.67 -7.95 4.00
C THR A 172 17.95 -8.49 2.60
N THR A 173 16.90 -8.86 1.89
CA THR A 173 16.96 -9.25 0.48
C THR A 173 16.54 -8.07 -0.41
N PRO A 174 16.71 -8.16 -1.74
CA PRO A 174 16.15 -7.17 -2.66
C PRO A 174 14.63 -6.98 -2.51
N VAL A 175 13.90 -8.00 -2.05
CA VAL A 175 12.45 -7.93 -1.74
C VAL A 175 12.16 -6.81 -0.74
N ALA A 176 13.01 -6.64 0.28
CA ALA A 176 12.85 -5.59 1.28
C ALA A 176 12.91 -4.17 0.69
N LYS A 177 13.56 -3.98 -0.47
CA LYS A 177 13.61 -2.68 -1.15
C LYS A 177 12.30 -2.35 -1.90
N VAL A 178 11.53 -3.37 -2.27
CA VAL A 178 10.25 -3.24 -2.97
C VAL A 178 9.07 -3.66 -2.08
N HIS A 179 9.24 -3.60 -0.75
CA HIS A 179 8.26 -4.10 0.21
C HIS A 179 6.89 -3.39 0.09
N HIS A 180 6.89 -2.12 -0.30
CA HIS A 180 5.68 -1.32 -0.54
C HIS A 180 4.84 -1.87 -1.71
N MET A 181 5.44 -2.63 -2.63
CA MET A 181 4.72 -3.34 -3.70
C MET A 181 4.19 -4.72 -3.30
N LEU A 182 4.59 -5.27 -2.14
CA LEU A 182 4.19 -6.62 -1.71
C LEU A 182 2.67 -6.80 -1.58
N PRO A 183 1.87 -5.83 -1.09
CA PRO A 183 0.41 -5.99 -1.05
C PRO A 183 -0.22 -6.19 -2.42
N TYR A 184 0.50 -5.81 -3.49
CA TYR A 184 0.02 -5.84 -4.86
C TYR A 184 0.65 -6.98 -5.69
N ILE A 185 1.56 -7.77 -5.08
CA ILE A 185 2.37 -8.77 -5.80
C ILE A 185 1.52 -9.76 -6.61
N SER A 186 0.39 -10.24 -6.06
CA SER A 186 -0.45 -11.21 -6.75
C SER A 186 -1.12 -10.62 -7.98
N PHE A 187 -1.53 -9.35 -7.91
CA PHE A 187 -2.16 -8.63 -9.01
C PHE A 187 -1.15 -8.29 -10.11
N ILE A 188 0.03 -7.82 -9.69
CA ILE A 188 1.21 -7.53 -10.51
C ILE A 188 1.65 -8.81 -11.23
N SER A 189 1.94 -9.88 -10.49
CA SER A 189 2.43 -11.16 -11.04
C SER A 189 1.38 -11.82 -11.93
N SER A 190 0.10 -11.78 -11.56
CA SER A 190 -0.99 -12.28 -12.40
C SER A 190 -1.07 -11.55 -13.73
N TRP A 191 -0.86 -10.24 -13.74
CA TRP A 191 -0.84 -9.46 -14.98
C TRP A 191 0.37 -9.80 -15.86
N PHE A 192 1.56 -9.87 -15.26
CA PHE A 192 2.80 -10.08 -16.01
C PHE A 192 3.05 -11.53 -16.44
N SER A 193 2.45 -12.52 -15.77
CA SER A 193 2.64 -13.95 -16.08
C SER A 193 1.71 -14.49 -17.18
N GLY A 194 0.70 -13.73 -17.61
CA GLY A 194 -0.27 -14.23 -18.58
C GLY A 194 -1.09 -13.09 -19.16
N GLY A 195 -0.64 -12.61 -20.32
CA GLY A 195 -1.26 -11.51 -21.06
C GLY A 195 -2.79 -11.58 -21.04
N SER A 196 -3.40 -10.47 -20.61
CA SER A 196 -4.80 -10.07 -20.78
C SER A 196 -5.78 -11.23 -21.00
N ARG A 197 -6.02 -12.06 -19.98
CA ARG A 197 -7.26 -12.84 -19.90
C ARG A 197 -8.24 -12.07 -19.04
N ASN A 198 -9.23 -11.48 -19.72
CA ASN A 198 -10.38 -10.76 -19.19
C ASN A 198 -10.74 -11.16 -17.74
N LEU A 199 -10.51 -10.25 -16.81
CA LEU A 199 -11.13 -10.24 -15.48
C LEU A 199 -12.21 -9.15 -15.43
N VAL A 200 -13.00 -9.03 -16.49
CA VAL A 200 -14.35 -8.48 -16.38
C VAL A 200 -15.22 -9.70 -16.07
N ASN A 201 -15.76 -9.74 -14.85
CA ASN A 201 -16.63 -10.78 -14.28
C ASN A 201 -15.94 -12.02 -13.67
N ARG A 202 -15.30 -11.82 -12.51
CA ARG A 202 -15.28 -12.85 -11.44
C ARG A 202 -15.59 -12.21 -10.09
N GLU A 203 -16.69 -11.48 -10.02
CA GLU A 203 -17.52 -11.57 -8.82
C GLU A 203 -18.36 -12.84 -9.00
N ASN A 204 -18.26 -13.78 -8.06
CA ASN A 204 -18.77 -15.16 -8.10
C ASN A 204 -17.81 -16.18 -8.72
N ASP A 205 -16.82 -16.60 -7.95
CA ASP A 205 -16.47 -18.02 -7.84
C ASP A 205 -15.59 -18.22 -6.59
N ASN A 206 -16.23 -18.68 -5.50
CA ASN A 206 -15.56 -19.29 -4.36
C ASN A 206 -14.85 -20.56 -4.83
N LYS A 207 -13.59 -20.48 -5.25
CA LYS A 207 -12.69 -21.64 -5.27
C LYS A 207 -11.35 -21.27 -4.67
N GLN A 208 -11.18 -21.74 -3.45
CA GLN A 208 -9.93 -21.83 -2.69
C GLN A 208 -8.88 -22.56 -3.53
N PRO A 209 -7.70 -21.98 -3.79
CA PRO A 209 -6.54 -22.77 -4.18
C PRO A 209 -6.04 -23.56 -2.96
N SER A 210 -5.66 -24.81 -3.22
CA SER A 210 -5.23 -25.79 -2.23
C SER A 210 -4.00 -25.32 -1.43
N ILE A 211 -4.13 -25.44 -0.11
CA ILE A 211 -3.13 -25.16 0.92
C ILE A 211 -1.86 -25.97 0.64
N ILE A 212 -0.72 -25.28 0.51
CA ILE A 212 0.60 -25.88 0.75
C ILE A 212 0.89 -25.62 2.22
N ASN A 213 0.85 -26.67 3.04
CA ASN A 213 1.29 -26.61 4.44
C ASN A 213 2.77 -26.24 4.46
N VAL A 214 3.10 -25.12 5.09
CA VAL A 214 4.46 -24.84 5.55
C VAL A 214 4.41 -24.96 7.06
N ASP A 215 4.97 -26.05 7.56
CA ASP A 215 5.19 -26.26 8.98
C ASP A 215 6.06 -25.13 9.54
N VAL A 216 5.55 -24.46 10.57
CA VAL A 216 6.27 -23.47 11.36
C VAL A 216 7.15 -24.22 12.37
N ILE A 217 8.47 -23.99 12.31
CA ILE A 217 9.42 -24.30 13.38
C ILE A 217 9.80 -23.01 14.07
#